data_AF-A0A519N2T7-F1
#
_entry.id   AF-A0A519N2T7-F1
#
_cell.length_a   1.000
_cell.length_b   1.000
_cell.length_c   1.000
_cell.angle_alpha   90.00
_cell.angle_beta   90.00
_cell.angle_gamma   90.00
#
_symmetry.space_group_name_H-M   'P 1'
#
loop_
_entity.id
_entity.type
_entity.pdbx_description
1 polymer ?
#
loop_
_entity_poly.entity_id
_entity_poly.type
_entity_poly.pdbx_seq_one_letter_code
_entity_poly.pdbx_strand_id
1 'polypeptide(L)'
;LPVRSGGIMAALFFGFSAAMLGISGFESSANFVEEQRPGVFPKTLRNMWRVVSFFNPAIALLALSIIPLAGIDDHKESLLSFMGETAGGKWLAYLISIDAVLVLSGAVLTSYVGVTGLAERIALDRILPNFFLVKNRRGVNYRIVIGFFILCLSILLVTGGNLVNLAGVYTFSFLLVMALFGMGNLMLKIKRNRLPRPERATILSVIVAVSFILAAFFGNLLLNAHAFYVFLQYLVPAMLFIIVMLKRAQIIKWTLYSMRHLDKSYKRLVLDNIRLHRALIKINAQELVFFTRGDNVAVLNRVMIYVEENEATKKIKIVHIANSDSDNTNLKSDILVLDRAYPEIDIDFVEIEGEFGPELIEQLSQEWQIPKNFMFIGSPGDKFPYHVSELGGVRLIM
;
A
#
# COMPACT_ATOMS: atom_id res chain seq x y z
N LEU A 1 -10.06 -22.64 37.63
CA LEU A 1 -10.37 -23.66 36.59
C LEU A 1 -11.84 -23.51 36.24
N PRO A 2 -12.32 -23.58 34.98
CA PRO A 2 -11.75 -24.18 33.77
C PRO A 2 -11.63 -23.19 32.58
N VAL A 3 -11.20 -23.69 31.42
CA VAL A 3 -11.34 -23.00 30.13
C VAL A 3 -12.82 -22.63 29.95
N ARG A 4 -13.15 -21.34 29.74
CA ARG A 4 -14.54 -20.85 29.65
C ARG A 4 -15.38 -21.57 28.58
N SER A 5 -14.72 -22.19 27.60
CA SER A 5 -15.27 -23.24 26.71
C SER A 5 -14.15 -23.80 25.82
N GLY A 6 -14.06 -25.13 25.71
CA GLY A 6 -13.08 -25.84 24.86
C GLY A 6 -11.84 -26.31 25.61
N GLY A 7 -11.15 -27.35 25.13
CA GLY A 7 -9.97 -27.89 25.80
C GLY A 7 -8.76 -26.94 25.81
N ILE A 8 -7.62 -27.38 26.36
CA ILE A 8 -6.34 -26.63 26.39
C ILE A 8 -5.98 -26.11 24.98
N MET A 9 -6.21 -26.92 23.94
CA MET A 9 -5.96 -26.53 22.55
C MET A 9 -6.83 -25.36 22.10
N ALA A 10 -8.10 -25.30 22.52
CA ALA A 10 -8.97 -24.17 22.22
C ALA A 10 -8.48 -22.90 22.93
N ALA A 11 -8.06 -23.02 24.19
CA ALA A 11 -7.49 -21.90 24.94
C ALA A 11 -6.22 -21.34 24.28
N LEU A 12 -5.31 -22.21 23.84
CA LEU A 12 -4.09 -21.81 23.13
C LEU A 12 -4.42 -21.18 21.77
N PHE A 13 -5.35 -21.77 21.02
CA PHE A 13 -5.75 -21.26 19.71
C PHE A 13 -6.41 -19.88 19.79
N PHE A 14 -7.36 -19.70 20.70
CA PHE A 14 -8.03 -18.42 20.90
C PHE A 14 -7.10 -17.38 21.55
N GLY A 15 -6.23 -17.80 22.48
CA GLY A 15 -5.19 -16.95 23.05
C GLY A 15 -4.21 -16.45 21.98
N PHE A 16 -3.72 -17.33 21.11
CA PHE A 16 -2.91 -16.97 19.95
C PHE A 16 -3.64 -15.98 19.04
N SER A 17 -4.89 -16.27 18.70
CA SER A 17 -5.68 -15.43 17.79
C SER A 17 -5.88 -14.02 18.34
N ALA A 18 -6.22 -13.87 19.63
CA ALA A 18 -6.37 -12.58 20.27
C ALA A 18 -5.02 -11.84 20.44
N ALA A 19 -3.95 -12.57 20.74
CA ALA A 19 -2.62 -12.00 20.97
C ALA A 19 -1.93 -11.47 19.70
N MET A 20 -2.36 -11.89 18.50
CA MET A 20 -1.78 -11.41 17.24
C MET A 20 -1.85 -9.89 17.07
N LEU A 21 -2.82 -9.22 17.70
CA LEU A 21 -2.91 -7.76 17.76
C LEU A 21 -1.76 -7.10 18.52
N GLY A 22 -1.17 -7.80 19.48
CA GLY A 22 -0.07 -7.30 20.30
C GLY A 22 1.27 -7.26 19.57
N ILE A 23 1.32 -7.64 18.29
CA ILE A 23 2.52 -7.68 17.45
C ILE A 23 2.24 -6.93 16.13
N SER A 24 1.68 -5.73 16.22
CA SER A 24 1.53 -4.83 15.09
C SER A 24 2.47 -3.62 15.20
N GLY A 25 2.51 -2.77 14.18
CA GLY A 25 3.32 -1.56 14.11
C GLY A 25 4.60 -1.70 13.27
N PHE A 26 5.09 -2.91 13.01
CA PHE A 26 6.26 -3.10 12.13
C PHE A 26 5.98 -2.72 10.66
N GLU A 27 4.73 -2.84 10.24
CA GLU A 27 4.26 -2.45 8.92
C GLU A 27 4.45 -0.96 8.65
N SER A 28 4.41 -0.13 9.70
CA SER A 28 4.69 1.30 9.58
C SER A 28 6.10 1.53 9.05
N SER A 29 7.09 0.77 9.55
CA SER A 29 8.46 0.83 9.05
C SER A 29 8.60 0.39 7.58
N ALA A 30 7.69 -0.45 7.07
CA ALA A 30 7.69 -0.82 5.66
C ALA A 30 7.13 0.30 4.76
N ASN A 31 6.19 1.11 5.26
CA ASN A 31 5.54 2.17 4.48
C ASN A 31 6.51 3.30 4.06
N PHE A 32 7.54 3.59 4.87
CA PHE A 32 8.55 4.61 4.56
C PHE A 32 9.95 4.00 4.39
N VAL A 33 10.03 2.72 4.02
CA VAL A 33 11.32 2.01 3.87
C VAL A 33 12.28 2.68 2.89
N GLU A 34 11.75 3.37 1.87
CA GLU A 34 12.53 4.13 0.87
C GLU A 34 13.20 5.38 1.46
N GLU A 35 12.67 5.93 2.56
CA GLU A 35 13.27 7.06 3.28
C GLU A 35 14.29 6.59 4.32
N GLN A 36 14.40 5.28 4.55
CA GLN A 36 15.33 4.71 5.51
C GLN A 36 16.70 4.48 4.88
N ARG A 37 17.76 4.61 5.69
CA ARG A 37 19.11 4.25 5.25
C ARG A 37 19.21 2.74 4.96
N PRO A 38 20.09 2.31 4.03
CA PRO A 38 20.30 0.90 3.74
C PRO A 38 20.58 0.07 5.00
N GLY A 39 19.90 -1.07 5.12
CA GLY A 39 20.07 -2.01 6.25
C GLY A 39 19.43 -1.57 7.58
N VAL A 40 18.72 -0.44 7.65
CA VAL A 40 17.95 -0.05 8.85
C VAL A 40 16.71 -0.93 9.02
N PHE A 41 15.96 -1.18 7.94
CA PHE A 41 14.71 -1.93 8.00
C PHE A 41 14.84 -3.33 8.66
N PRO A 42 15.83 -4.19 8.30
CA PRO A 42 16.04 -5.45 9.00
C PRO A 42 16.39 -5.29 10.48
N LYS A 43 17.14 -4.24 10.84
CA LYS A 43 17.48 -3.95 12.25
C LYS A 43 16.23 -3.57 13.04
N THR A 44 15.35 -2.76 12.46
CA THR A 44 14.06 -2.38 13.06
C THR A 44 13.21 -3.61 13.38
N LEU A 45 13.02 -4.50 12.39
CA LEU A 45 12.25 -5.74 12.57
C LEU A 45 12.84 -6.63 13.68
N ARG A 46 14.16 -6.84 13.65
CA ARG A 46 14.86 -7.67 14.65
C ARG A 46 14.76 -7.09 16.06
N ASN A 47 14.96 -5.78 16.20
CA ASN A 47 14.93 -5.13 17.51
C ASN A 47 13.51 -5.11 18.08
N MET A 48 12.52 -4.83 17.25
CA MET A 48 11.11 -4.87 17.66
C MET A 48 10.71 -6.28 18.12
N TRP A 49 11.12 -7.33 17.39
CA TRP A 49 10.84 -8.70 17.79
C TRP A 49 11.43 -9.06 19.16
N ARG A 50 12.66 -8.60 19.46
CA ARG A 50 13.30 -8.79 20.78
C ARG A 50 12.52 -8.09 21.89
N VAL A 51 12.13 -6.83 21.66
CA VAL A 51 11.36 -6.02 22.62
C VAL A 51 10.02 -6.68 22.90
N VAL A 52 9.25 -7.02 21.87
CA VAL A 52 7.93 -7.65 22.01
C VAL A 52 8.01 -9.02 22.70
N SER A 53 9.00 -9.85 22.34
CA SER A 53 9.19 -11.18 22.94
C SER A 53 9.58 -11.13 24.42
N PHE A 54 10.14 -10.01 24.89
CA PHE A 54 10.47 -9.80 26.30
C PHE A 54 9.31 -9.14 27.06
N PHE A 55 8.85 -7.98 26.60
CA PHE A 55 7.88 -7.17 27.33
C PHE A 55 6.48 -7.79 27.36
N ASN A 56 5.99 -8.40 26.27
CA ASN A 56 4.63 -8.96 26.27
C ASN A 56 4.49 -10.11 27.29
N PRO A 57 5.38 -11.11 27.33
CA PRO A 57 5.32 -12.15 28.36
C PRO A 57 5.57 -11.62 29.77
N ALA A 58 6.49 -10.67 29.94
CA ALA A 58 6.78 -10.07 31.25
C ALA A 58 5.57 -9.31 31.81
N ILE A 59 4.91 -8.49 30.99
CA ILE A 59 3.69 -7.76 31.38
C ILE A 59 2.55 -8.73 31.69
N ALA A 60 2.38 -9.79 30.88
CA ALA A 60 1.37 -10.82 31.14
C ALA A 60 1.62 -11.55 32.47
N LEU A 61 2.88 -11.89 32.79
CA LEU A 61 3.26 -12.51 34.05
C LEU A 61 3.01 -11.57 35.23
N LEU A 62 3.36 -10.28 35.10
CA LEU A 62 3.08 -9.28 36.13
C LEU A 62 1.57 -9.11 36.35
N ALA A 63 0.78 -9.05 35.28
CA ALA A 63 -0.67 -8.93 35.38
C ALA A 63 -1.29 -10.10 36.16
N LEU A 64 -0.85 -11.33 35.88
CA LEU A 64 -1.29 -12.53 36.57
C LEU A 64 -0.80 -12.64 38.02
N SER A 65 0.33 -11.99 38.35
CA SER A 65 0.91 -12.01 39.69
C SER A 65 0.31 -10.95 40.61
N ILE A 66 -0.11 -9.82 40.06
CA ILE A 66 -0.59 -8.64 40.80
C ILE A 66 -2.11 -8.62 40.89
N ILE A 67 -2.82 -9.02 39.82
CA ILE A 67 -4.28 -8.88 39.73
C ILE A 67 -4.96 -10.25 39.82
N PRO A 68 -5.97 -10.42 40.69
CA PRO A 68 -6.83 -11.60 40.68
C PRO A 68 -7.51 -11.78 39.31
N LEU A 69 -7.45 -12.99 38.74
CA LEU A 69 -8.01 -13.31 37.41
C LEU A 69 -9.45 -12.84 37.19
N ALA A 70 -10.27 -12.80 38.25
CA ALA A 70 -11.66 -12.35 38.18
C ALA A 70 -11.79 -10.84 37.88
N GLY A 71 -10.86 -10.00 38.32
CA GLY A 71 -10.91 -8.54 38.17
C GLY A 71 -10.20 -7.99 36.93
N ILE A 72 -9.54 -8.84 36.14
CA ILE A 72 -8.86 -8.44 34.89
C ILE A 72 -9.89 -8.00 33.84
N ASP A 73 -11.05 -8.68 33.79
CA ASP A 73 -12.08 -8.37 32.80
C ASP A 73 -12.72 -6.98 33.03
N ASP A 74 -12.75 -6.51 34.27
CA ASP A 74 -13.37 -5.22 34.65
C ASP A 74 -12.48 -4.00 34.31
N HIS A 75 -11.18 -4.21 34.14
CA HIS A 75 -10.18 -3.15 33.91
C HIS A 75 -9.44 -3.31 32.57
N LYS A 76 -10.05 -3.94 31.57
CA LYS A 76 -9.40 -4.22 30.26
C LYS A 76 -8.78 -2.99 29.60
N GLU A 77 -9.47 -1.86 29.67
CA GLU A 77 -9.06 -0.63 28.98
C GLU A 77 -7.94 0.13 29.70
N SER A 78 -7.75 -0.08 31.00
CA SER A 78 -6.80 0.63 31.86
C SER A 78 -5.86 -0.31 32.63
N LEU A 79 -5.70 -1.55 32.14
CA LEU A 79 -5.05 -2.65 32.87
C LEU A 79 -3.66 -2.27 33.41
N LEU A 80 -2.82 -1.62 32.60
CA LEU A 80 -1.47 -1.20 33.01
C LEU A 80 -1.49 -0.16 34.14
N SER A 81 -2.41 0.81 34.08
CA SER A 81 -2.54 1.84 35.12
C SER A 81 -3.07 1.23 36.41
N PHE A 82 -4.05 0.31 36.32
CA PHE A 82 -4.59 -0.42 37.46
C PHE A 82 -3.56 -1.38 38.11
N MET A 83 -2.73 -2.05 37.30
CA MET A 83 -1.57 -2.81 37.77
C MET A 83 -0.61 -1.90 38.54
N GLY A 84 -0.33 -0.69 38.02
CA GLY A 84 0.50 0.30 38.67
C GLY A 84 -0.08 0.78 40.00
N GLU A 85 -1.38 1.04 40.06
CA GLU A 85 -2.06 1.43 41.30
C GLU A 85 -1.97 0.31 42.35
N THR A 86 -2.22 -0.94 41.95
CA THR A 86 -2.21 -2.09 42.86
C THR A 86 -0.81 -2.38 43.39
N ALA A 87 0.22 -2.27 42.54
CA ALA A 87 1.60 -2.60 42.92
C ALA A 87 2.34 -1.46 43.64
N GLY A 88 2.11 -0.20 43.22
CA GLY A 88 2.91 0.96 43.64
C GLY A 88 2.10 2.17 44.08
N GLY A 89 0.77 2.09 44.09
CA GLY A 89 -0.12 3.19 44.47
C GLY A 89 -0.36 4.20 43.35
N LYS A 90 -1.16 5.23 43.66
CA LYS A 90 -1.70 6.18 42.68
C LYS A 90 -0.65 6.94 41.86
N TRP A 91 0.52 7.23 42.43
CA TRP A 91 1.57 7.96 41.71
C TRP A 91 2.07 7.18 40.48
N LEU A 92 2.23 5.86 40.60
CA LEU A 92 2.68 4.99 39.53
C LEU A 92 1.60 4.86 38.45
N ALA A 93 0.34 4.77 38.86
CA ALA A 93 -0.81 4.80 37.95
C ALA A 93 -0.84 6.09 37.11
N TYR A 94 -0.63 7.25 37.73
CA TYR A 94 -0.56 8.53 37.01
C TYR A 94 0.60 8.58 36.03
N LEU A 95 1.78 8.11 36.42
CA LEU A 95 2.95 8.07 35.53
C LEU A 95 2.69 7.19 34.31
N ILE A 96 2.15 5.98 34.51
CA ILE A 96 1.80 5.05 33.44
C ILE A 96 0.72 5.65 32.53
N SER A 97 -0.29 6.32 33.09
CA SER A 97 -1.33 6.97 32.29
C SER A 97 -0.79 8.12 31.43
N ILE A 98 0.13 8.94 31.95
CA ILE A 98 0.78 10.01 31.17
C ILE A 98 1.62 9.41 30.04
N ASP A 99 2.42 8.39 30.34
CA ASP A 99 3.22 7.68 29.35
C ASP A 99 2.34 7.06 28.25
N ALA A 100 1.25 6.39 28.63
CA ALA A 100 0.30 5.81 27.70
C ALA A 100 -0.29 6.86 26.74
N VAL A 101 -0.65 8.05 27.23
CA VAL A 101 -1.14 9.15 26.38
C VAL A 101 -0.06 9.62 25.39
N LEU A 102 1.20 9.77 25.84
CA LEU A 102 2.31 10.18 24.98
C LEU A 102 2.60 9.13 23.89
N VAL A 103 2.64 7.85 24.25
CA VAL A 103 2.89 6.73 23.33
C VAL A 103 1.75 6.59 22.31
N LEU A 104 0.49 6.63 22.76
CA LEU A 104 -0.67 6.56 21.87
C LEU A 104 -0.74 7.77 20.92
N SER A 105 -0.37 8.96 21.38
CA SER A 105 -0.26 10.15 20.53
C SER A 105 0.80 9.97 19.44
N GLY A 106 1.93 9.30 19.77
CA GLY A 106 2.94 8.90 18.80
C GLY A 106 2.42 7.91 17.74
N ALA A 107 1.60 6.93 18.15
CA ALA A 107 0.95 5.98 17.22
C ALA A 107 0.00 6.71 16.24
N VAL A 108 -0.72 7.72 16.71
CA VAL A 108 -1.56 8.57 15.84
C VAL A 108 -0.68 9.35 14.84
N LEU A 109 0.40 9.97 15.30
CA LEU A 109 1.30 10.74 14.44
C LEU A 109 1.94 9.86 13.33
N THR A 110 2.41 8.67 13.71
CA THR A 110 2.97 7.71 12.73
C THR A 110 1.94 7.23 11.72
N SER A 111 0.66 7.11 12.12
CA SER A 111 -0.43 6.80 11.20
C SER A 111 -0.65 7.91 10.16
N TYR A 112 -0.55 9.19 10.55
CA TYR A 112 -0.61 10.31 9.61
C TYR A 112 0.51 10.29 8.58
N VAL A 113 1.74 9.98 9.01
CA VAL A 113 2.89 9.84 8.10
C VAL A 113 2.65 8.68 7.12
N GLY A 114 2.25 7.52 7.64
CA GLY A 114 1.99 6.33 6.83
C GLY A 114 0.87 6.52 5.80
N VAL A 115 -0.29 7.07 6.21
CA VAL A 115 -1.42 7.33 5.30
C VAL A 115 -1.08 8.39 4.27
N THR A 116 -0.32 9.43 4.64
CA THR A 116 0.11 10.47 3.70
C THR A 116 0.98 9.87 2.59
N GLY A 117 2.00 9.10 2.94
CA GLY A 117 2.88 8.44 1.97
C GLY A 117 2.12 7.43 1.09
N LEU A 118 1.25 6.61 1.68
CA LEU A 118 0.46 5.61 0.95
C LEU A 118 -0.49 6.29 -0.05
N ALA A 119 -1.29 7.25 0.40
CA ALA A 119 -2.27 7.91 -0.46
C ALA A 119 -1.59 8.81 -1.52
N GLU A 120 -0.42 9.38 -1.23
CA GLU A 120 0.39 10.08 -2.24
C GLU A 120 0.81 9.12 -3.35
N ARG A 121 1.36 7.94 -3.01
CA ARG A 121 1.76 6.94 -4.00
C ARG A 121 0.59 6.42 -4.83
N ILE A 122 -0.51 6.06 -4.17
CA ILE A 122 -1.73 5.59 -4.85
C ILE A 122 -2.33 6.69 -5.75
N ALA A 123 -2.19 7.97 -5.37
CA ALA A 123 -2.63 9.10 -6.20
C ALA A 123 -1.68 9.38 -7.37
N LEU A 124 -0.35 9.27 -7.17
CA LEU A 124 0.63 9.30 -8.26
C LEU A 124 0.31 8.20 -9.27
N ASP A 125 -0.02 7.02 -8.78
CA ASP A 125 -0.42 5.86 -9.58
C ASP A 125 -1.81 5.99 -10.23
N ARG A 126 -2.45 7.16 -10.10
CA ARG A 126 -3.76 7.52 -10.65
C ARG A 126 -4.92 6.65 -10.17
N ILE A 127 -4.69 5.76 -9.20
CA ILE A 127 -5.76 5.04 -8.51
C ILE A 127 -6.61 6.07 -7.78
N LEU A 128 -6.00 6.94 -6.97
CA LEU A 128 -6.69 8.10 -6.39
C LEU A 128 -6.64 9.33 -7.32
N PRO A 129 -7.54 10.31 -7.16
CA PRO A 129 -7.49 11.55 -7.92
C PRO A 129 -6.26 12.40 -7.61
N ASN A 130 -5.67 13.03 -8.63
CA ASN A 130 -4.56 13.99 -8.46
C ASN A 130 -4.93 15.21 -7.59
N PHE A 131 -6.21 15.38 -7.26
CA PHE A 131 -6.67 16.33 -6.24
C PHE A 131 -5.90 16.18 -4.92
N PHE A 132 -5.52 14.96 -4.54
CA PHE A 132 -4.80 14.67 -3.29
C PHE A 132 -3.31 15.04 -3.33
N LEU A 133 -2.71 15.23 -4.50
CA LEU A 133 -1.27 15.49 -4.67
C LEU A 133 -0.87 16.96 -4.44
N VAL A 134 -1.82 17.84 -4.11
CA VAL A 134 -1.51 19.26 -3.92
C VAL A 134 -0.74 19.47 -2.62
N LYS A 135 0.51 19.91 -2.77
CA LYS A 135 1.43 20.25 -1.67
C LYS A 135 1.24 21.69 -1.21
N ASN A 136 1.41 21.93 0.09
CA ASN A 136 1.54 23.29 0.63
C ASN A 136 2.98 23.81 0.50
N ARG A 137 3.25 25.04 0.97
CA ARG A 137 4.61 25.63 0.96
C ARG A 137 5.67 24.82 1.73
N ARG A 138 5.24 23.91 2.61
CA ARG A 138 6.12 23.03 3.42
C ARG A 138 6.25 21.62 2.80
N GLY A 139 5.74 21.41 1.58
CA GLY A 139 5.81 20.12 0.89
C GLY A 139 4.81 19.07 1.35
N VAL A 140 3.84 19.41 2.22
CA VAL A 140 2.89 18.46 2.80
C VAL A 140 1.61 18.39 1.96
N ASN A 141 1.14 17.16 1.68
CA ASN A 141 -0.12 16.86 0.99
C ASN A 141 -1.32 17.09 1.94
N TYR A 142 -1.60 18.36 2.26
CA TYR A 142 -2.58 18.75 3.29
C TYR A 142 -3.99 18.18 3.05
N ARG A 143 -4.38 17.95 1.79
CA ARG A 143 -5.69 17.37 1.45
C ARG A 143 -5.82 15.91 1.89
N ILE A 144 -4.74 15.15 1.83
CA ILE A 144 -4.71 13.78 2.34
C ILE A 144 -4.84 13.81 3.86
N VAL A 145 -4.09 14.68 4.53
CA VAL A 145 -4.14 14.84 6.00
C VAL A 145 -5.54 15.21 6.47
N ILE A 146 -6.19 16.19 5.82
CA ILE A 146 -7.57 16.59 6.13
C ILE A 146 -8.55 15.45 5.82
N GLY A 147 -8.40 14.76 4.69
CA GLY A 147 -9.25 13.62 4.34
C GLY A 147 -9.15 12.48 5.36
N PHE A 148 -7.94 12.17 5.82
CA PHE A 148 -7.71 11.18 6.87
C PHE A 148 -8.30 11.63 8.22
N PHE A 149 -8.17 12.90 8.59
CA PHE A 149 -8.83 13.46 9.78
C PHE A 149 -10.36 13.30 9.73
N ILE A 150 -10.98 13.62 8.60
CA ILE A 150 -12.43 13.45 8.41
C ILE A 150 -12.82 11.97 8.51
N LEU A 151 -12.02 11.07 7.95
CA LEU A 151 -12.24 9.63 8.06
C LEU A 151 -12.13 9.15 9.52
N CYS A 152 -11.13 9.60 10.27
CA CYS A 152 -10.98 9.30 11.70
C CYS A 152 -12.18 9.82 12.51
N LEU A 153 -12.63 11.05 12.24
CA LEU A 153 -13.81 11.63 12.90
C LEU A 153 -15.07 10.84 12.54
N SER A 154 -15.23 10.43 11.28
CA SER A 154 -16.35 9.59 10.85
C SER A 154 -16.36 8.26 11.59
N ILE A 155 -15.21 7.62 11.78
CA ILE A 155 -15.12 6.36 12.53
C ILE A 155 -15.49 6.60 14.00
N LEU A 156 -14.97 7.66 14.62
CA LEU A 156 -15.31 7.99 16.00
C LEU A 156 -16.82 8.21 16.19
N LEU A 157 -17.47 8.93 15.28
CA LEU A 157 -18.91 9.19 15.32
C LEU A 157 -19.75 7.92 15.10
N VAL A 158 -19.37 7.07 14.15
CA VAL A 158 -20.10 5.82 13.85
C VAL A 158 -19.93 4.78 14.95
N THR A 159 -18.73 4.68 15.54
CA THR A 159 -18.45 3.72 16.61
C THR A 159 -18.92 4.20 17.98
N GLY A 160 -19.22 5.49 18.14
CA GLY A 160 -19.60 6.09 19.43
C GLY A 160 -18.49 5.96 20.49
N GLY A 161 -17.23 5.81 20.07
CA GLY A 161 -16.11 5.54 20.97
C GLY A 161 -16.01 4.09 21.46
N ASN A 162 -16.77 3.14 20.90
CA ASN A 162 -16.68 1.73 21.28
C ASN A 162 -15.36 1.10 20.76
N LEU A 163 -14.41 0.93 21.67
CA LEU A 163 -13.08 0.39 21.39
C LEU A 163 -13.11 -1.06 20.88
N VAL A 164 -14.06 -1.89 21.33
CA VAL A 164 -14.16 -3.30 20.91
C VAL A 164 -14.50 -3.41 19.43
N ASN A 165 -15.44 -2.60 18.94
CA ASN A 165 -15.80 -2.57 17.53
C ASN A 165 -14.66 -2.05 16.66
N LEU A 166 -13.94 -1.01 17.12
CA LEU A 166 -12.81 -0.43 16.41
C LEU A 166 -11.61 -1.39 16.35
N ALA A 167 -11.29 -2.05 17.46
CA ALA A 167 -10.25 -3.08 17.52
C ALA A 167 -10.55 -4.22 16.56
N GLY A 168 -11.83 -4.58 16.41
CA GLY A 168 -12.30 -5.54 15.41
C GLY A 168 -11.90 -5.17 13.98
N VAL A 169 -12.24 -3.96 13.55
CA VAL A 169 -11.89 -3.45 12.20
C VAL A 169 -10.39 -3.50 11.97
N TYR A 170 -9.60 -3.07 12.96
CA TYR A 170 -8.14 -3.11 12.89
C TYR A 170 -7.60 -4.54 12.75
N THR A 171 -8.09 -5.47 13.56
CA THR A 171 -7.66 -6.88 13.57
C THR A 171 -7.81 -7.55 12.22
N PHE A 172 -9.03 -7.52 11.67
CA PHE A 172 -9.33 -8.19 10.40
C PHE A 172 -8.62 -7.52 9.23
N SER A 173 -8.52 -6.19 9.23
CA SER A 173 -7.78 -5.44 8.21
C SER A 173 -6.30 -5.83 8.23
N PHE A 174 -5.67 -5.82 9.41
CA PHE A 174 -4.27 -6.15 9.59
C PHE A 174 -3.96 -7.59 9.15
N LEU A 175 -4.72 -8.58 9.64
CA LEU A 175 -4.52 -9.98 9.30
C LEU A 175 -4.73 -10.25 7.81
N LEU A 176 -5.74 -9.62 7.19
CA LEU A 176 -5.96 -9.73 5.74
C LEU A 176 -4.78 -9.16 4.93
N VAL A 177 -4.30 -7.97 5.29
CA VAL A 177 -3.14 -7.34 4.62
C VAL A 177 -1.88 -8.19 4.79
N MET A 178 -1.65 -8.77 5.97
CA MET A 178 -0.50 -9.66 6.21
C MET A 178 -0.59 -10.96 5.41
N ALA A 179 -1.79 -11.53 5.26
CA ALA A 179 -2.01 -12.67 4.37
C ALA A 179 -1.70 -12.30 2.91
N LEU A 180 -2.17 -11.13 2.44
CA LEU A 180 -1.88 -10.62 1.10
C LEU A 180 -0.39 -10.36 0.88
N PHE A 181 0.36 -9.89 1.88
CA PHE A 181 1.82 -9.76 1.79
C PHE A 181 2.51 -11.12 1.58
N GLY A 182 2.10 -12.14 2.35
CA GLY A 182 2.61 -13.50 2.19
C GLY A 182 2.29 -14.09 0.81
N MET A 183 1.06 -13.90 0.33
CA MET A 183 0.65 -14.31 -1.02
C MET A 183 1.42 -13.56 -2.10
N GLY A 184 1.60 -12.24 -1.96
CA GLY A 184 2.37 -11.41 -2.89
C GLY A 184 3.82 -11.86 -3.00
N ASN A 185 4.45 -12.25 -1.89
CA ASN A 185 5.81 -12.83 -1.89
C ASN A 185 5.86 -14.15 -2.70
N LEU A 186 4.88 -15.04 -2.53
CA LEU A 186 4.78 -16.28 -3.32
C LEU A 186 4.57 -15.97 -4.81
N MET A 187 3.71 -15.01 -5.14
CA MET A 187 3.48 -14.59 -6.53
C MET A 187 4.74 -14.00 -7.17
N LEU A 188 5.51 -13.19 -6.45
CA LEU A 188 6.79 -12.65 -6.93
C LEU A 188 7.84 -13.75 -7.13
N LYS A 189 7.86 -14.78 -6.29
CA LYS A 189 8.72 -15.96 -6.49
C LYS A 189 8.42 -16.71 -7.79
N ILE A 190 7.15 -16.78 -8.18
CA ILE A 190 6.69 -17.49 -9.38
C ILE A 190 6.84 -16.61 -10.63
N LYS A 191 6.25 -15.41 -10.62
CA LYS A 191 6.19 -14.53 -11.79
C LYS A 191 7.46 -13.73 -12.05
N ARG A 192 8.26 -13.42 -11.01
CA ARG A 192 9.42 -12.52 -11.09
C ARG A 192 10.66 -13.11 -10.40
N ASN A 193 11.09 -14.29 -10.86
CA ASN A 193 12.21 -15.04 -10.29
C ASN A 193 13.60 -14.38 -10.51
N ARG A 194 13.75 -13.52 -11.52
CA ARG A 194 15.02 -12.85 -11.86
C ARG A 194 15.32 -11.59 -11.05
N LEU A 195 14.36 -11.08 -10.27
CA LEU A 195 14.58 -9.87 -9.49
C LEU A 195 15.63 -10.11 -8.39
N PRO A 196 16.62 -9.22 -8.23
CA PRO A 196 17.63 -9.34 -7.18
C PRO A 196 16.98 -9.25 -5.80
N ARG A 197 17.40 -10.14 -4.88
CA ARG A 197 16.83 -10.25 -3.53
C ARG A 197 17.94 -10.22 -2.48
N PRO A 198 18.04 -9.16 -1.67
CA PRO A 198 19.00 -9.10 -0.57
C PRO A 198 18.68 -10.13 0.51
N GLU A 199 17.39 -10.38 0.76
CA GLU A 199 16.91 -11.32 1.76
C GLU A 199 15.99 -12.36 1.12
N ARG A 200 16.19 -13.65 1.44
CA ARG A 200 15.43 -14.75 0.85
C ARG A 200 14.72 -15.57 1.93
N ALA A 201 13.40 -15.46 2.00
CA ALA A 201 12.56 -16.40 2.76
C ALA A 201 12.36 -17.70 1.96
N THR A 202 12.30 -18.86 2.61
CA THR A 202 11.98 -20.14 1.93
C THR A 202 10.49 -20.20 1.59
N ILE A 203 10.10 -20.98 0.57
CA ILE A 203 8.68 -21.12 0.20
C ILE A 203 7.90 -21.72 1.38
N LEU A 204 8.46 -22.73 2.03
CA LEU A 204 7.86 -23.39 3.18
C LEU A 204 7.60 -22.41 4.35
N SER A 205 8.57 -21.53 4.67
CA SER A 205 8.38 -20.57 5.76
C SER A 205 7.24 -19.59 5.48
N VAL A 206 7.08 -19.16 4.22
CA VAL A 206 5.99 -18.26 3.82
C VAL A 206 4.64 -18.96 3.89
N ILE A 207 4.55 -20.22 3.43
CA ILE A 207 3.31 -21.01 3.51
C ILE A 207 2.89 -21.21 4.97
N VAL A 208 3.83 -21.55 5.85
CA VAL A 208 3.56 -21.72 7.29
C VAL A 208 3.09 -20.40 7.90
N ALA A 209 3.76 -19.28 7.61
CA ALA A 209 3.36 -17.97 8.11
C ALA A 209 1.95 -17.56 7.66
N VAL A 210 1.62 -17.72 6.37
CA VAL A 210 0.27 -17.44 5.85
C VAL A 210 -0.76 -18.34 6.52
N SER A 211 -0.44 -19.62 6.75
CA SER A 211 -1.34 -20.55 7.43
C SER A 211 -1.65 -20.11 8.87
N PHE A 212 -0.66 -19.64 9.63
CA PHE A 212 -0.87 -19.09 10.97
C PHE A 212 -1.70 -17.80 10.97
N ILE A 213 -1.46 -16.91 10.00
CA ILE A 213 -2.25 -15.68 9.85
C ILE A 213 -3.70 -16.00 9.53
N LEU A 214 -3.97 -16.95 8.62
CA LEU A 214 -5.32 -17.40 8.30
C LEU A 214 -5.98 -18.07 9.51
N ALA A 215 -5.25 -18.91 10.25
CA ALA A 215 -5.74 -19.52 11.46
C ALA A 215 -6.14 -18.46 12.51
N ALA A 216 -5.31 -17.42 12.71
CA ALA A 216 -5.65 -16.30 13.59
C ALA A 216 -6.86 -15.49 13.08
N PHE A 217 -6.99 -15.33 11.76
CA PHE A 217 -8.15 -14.65 11.16
C PHE A 217 -9.45 -15.39 11.47
N PHE A 218 -9.47 -16.71 11.26
CA PHE A 218 -10.62 -17.55 11.61
C PHE A 218 -10.88 -17.60 13.12
N GLY A 219 -9.82 -17.65 13.94
CA GLY A 219 -9.96 -17.61 15.39
C GLY A 219 -10.60 -16.31 15.89
N ASN A 220 -10.20 -15.16 15.34
CA ASN A 220 -10.84 -13.88 15.66
C ASN A 220 -12.29 -13.78 15.18
N LEU A 221 -12.60 -14.36 14.01
CA LEU A 221 -13.97 -14.46 13.51
C LEU A 221 -14.87 -15.25 14.48
N LEU A 222 -14.38 -16.36 15.01
CA LEU A 222 -15.10 -17.19 15.98
C LEU A 222 -15.24 -16.49 17.35
N LEU A 223 -14.22 -15.73 17.77
CA LEU A 223 -14.24 -14.99 19.03
C LEU A 223 -15.22 -13.82 19.02
N ASN A 224 -15.30 -13.07 17.92
CA ASN A 224 -16.14 -11.89 17.83
C ASN A 224 -16.68 -11.70 16.40
N ALA A 225 -17.77 -12.40 16.09
CA ALA A 225 -18.43 -12.27 14.79
C ALA A 225 -18.97 -10.84 14.55
N HIS A 226 -19.38 -10.13 15.60
CA HIS A 226 -19.85 -8.75 15.48
C HIS A 226 -18.75 -7.82 14.94
N ALA A 227 -17.53 -7.92 15.49
CA ALA A 227 -16.36 -7.20 14.99
C ALA A 227 -16.08 -7.45 13.50
N PHE A 228 -16.30 -8.68 13.03
CA PHE A 228 -16.14 -9.02 11.61
C PHE A 228 -17.20 -8.35 10.73
N TYR A 229 -18.46 -8.28 11.17
CA TYR A 229 -19.50 -7.56 10.44
C TYR A 229 -19.19 -6.06 10.34
N VAL A 230 -18.70 -5.45 11.42
CA VAL A 230 -18.25 -4.05 11.40
C VAL A 230 -17.09 -3.88 10.40
N PHE A 231 -16.12 -4.79 10.40
CA PHE A 231 -15.04 -4.79 9.40
C PHE A 231 -15.58 -4.82 7.96
N LEU A 232 -16.55 -5.69 7.64
CA LEU A 232 -17.17 -5.75 6.31
C LEU A 232 -17.90 -4.45 5.94
N GLN A 233 -18.59 -3.82 6.88
CA GLN A 233 -19.28 -2.54 6.67
C GLN A 233 -18.32 -1.41 6.27
N TYR A 234 -17.05 -1.47 6.67
CA TYR A 234 -16.03 -0.51 6.23
C TYR A 234 -15.30 -0.98 4.96
N LEU A 235 -14.97 -2.27 4.87
CA LEU A 235 -14.24 -2.83 3.73
C LEU A 235 -15.04 -2.66 2.43
N VAL A 236 -16.33 -2.97 2.43
CA VAL A 236 -17.15 -2.97 1.21
C VAL A 236 -17.27 -1.57 0.59
N PRO A 237 -17.65 -0.50 1.34
CA PRO A 237 -17.67 0.85 0.80
C PRO A 237 -16.29 1.36 0.39
N ALA A 238 -15.23 1.04 1.15
CA ALA A 238 -13.87 1.42 0.80
C ALA A 238 -13.41 0.78 -0.51
N MET A 239 -13.66 -0.53 -0.68
CA MET A 239 -13.36 -1.25 -1.91
C MET A 239 -14.19 -0.72 -3.09
N LEU A 240 -15.48 -0.45 -2.88
CA LEU A 240 -16.34 0.16 -3.89
C LEU A 240 -15.80 1.52 -4.33
N PHE A 241 -15.40 2.37 -3.39
CA PHE A 241 -14.79 3.66 -3.67
C PHE A 241 -13.51 3.50 -4.52
N ILE A 242 -12.61 2.58 -4.15
CA ILE A 242 -11.40 2.31 -4.92
C ILE A 242 -11.72 1.80 -6.33
N ILE A 243 -12.67 0.88 -6.48
CA ILE A 243 -13.10 0.36 -7.79
C ILE A 243 -13.66 1.48 -8.67
N VAL A 244 -14.51 2.36 -8.12
CA VAL A 244 -15.05 3.53 -8.82
C VAL A 244 -13.91 4.46 -9.24
N MET A 245 -12.91 4.68 -8.38
CA MET A 245 -11.76 5.52 -8.71
C MET A 245 -10.86 4.90 -9.80
N LEU A 246 -10.60 3.59 -9.76
CA LEU A 246 -9.86 2.86 -10.80
C LEU A 246 -10.57 2.91 -12.15
N LYS A 247 -11.89 2.70 -12.13
CA LYS A 247 -12.72 2.65 -13.35
C LYS A 247 -13.26 4.02 -13.76
N ARG A 248 -12.82 5.11 -13.13
CA ARG A 248 -13.37 6.46 -13.33
C ARG A 248 -13.38 6.92 -14.79
N ALA A 249 -12.34 6.59 -15.57
CA ALA A 249 -12.27 6.97 -16.98
C ALA A 249 -13.33 6.23 -17.81
N GLN A 250 -13.53 4.93 -17.54
CA GLN A 250 -14.58 4.13 -18.17
C GLN A 250 -15.96 4.61 -17.74
N ILE A 251 -16.16 4.91 -16.45
CA ILE A 251 -17.41 5.47 -15.92
C ILE A 251 -17.72 6.80 -16.61
N ILE A 252 -16.76 7.73 -16.71
CA ILE A 252 -16.95 9.03 -17.39
C ILE A 252 -17.32 8.80 -18.86
N LYS A 253 -16.65 7.88 -19.58
CA LYS A 253 -17.00 7.53 -20.97
C LYS A 253 -18.42 7.00 -21.09
N TRP A 254 -18.80 6.06 -20.23
CA TRP A 254 -20.15 5.49 -20.18
C TRP A 254 -21.21 6.54 -19.88
N THR A 255 -20.95 7.42 -18.91
CA THR A 255 -21.84 8.54 -18.58
C THR A 255 -22.00 9.47 -19.79
N LEU A 256 -20.90 9.84 -20.46
CA LEU A 256 -20.95 10.67 -21.67
C LEU A 256 -21.70 10.00 -22.83
N TYR A 257 -21.51 8.69 -23.04
CA TYR A 257 -22.19 7.92 -24.09
C TYR A 257 -23.69 7.78 -23.82
N SER A 258 -24.06 7.41 -22.60
CA SER A 258 -25.46 7.28 -22.16
C SER A 258 -26.18 8.62 -22.27
N MET A 259 -25.51 9.72 -21.93
CA MET A 259 -26.08 11.07 -22.03
C MET A 259 -26.28 11.54 -23.47
N ARG A 260 -25.54 11.02 -24.46
CA ARG A 260 -25.83 11.32 -25.88
C ARG A 260 -27.19 10.76 -26.32
N HIS A 261 -27.66 9.70 -25.66
CA HIS A 261 -28.94 9.04 -25.90
C HIS A 261 -30.09 9.62 -25.06
N LEU A 262 -29.81 10.51 -24.11
CA LEU A 262 -30.84 11.21 -23.32
C LEU A 262 -31.37 12.47 -24.03
N ASP A 263 -32.60 12.86 -23.68
CA ASP A 263 -33.34 13.97 -24.29
C ASP A 263 -32.65 15.34 -24.16
N LYS A 264 -32.99 16.25 -25.10
CA LYS A 264 -32.38 17.59 -25.26
C LYS A 264 -32.34 18.44 -23.98
N SER A 265 -33.24 18.24 -23.03
CA SER A 265 -33.29 18.99 -21.76
C SER A 265 -32.11 18.67 -20.82
N TYR A 266 -31.64 17.42 -20.79
CA TYR A 266 -30.49 17.01 -19.97
C TYR A 266 -29.15 17.29 -20.65
N LYS A 267 -29.15 17.38 -21.99
CA LYS A 267 -27.97 17.74 -22.80
C LYS A 267 -27.39 19.11 -22.41
N ARG A 268 -28.23 20.12 -22.16
CA ARG A 268 -27.76 21.46 -21.73
C ARG A 268 -27.05 21.47 -20.38
N LEU A 269 -27.48 20.65 -19.42
CA LEU A 269 -26.92 20.63 -18.06
C LEU A 269 -25.49 20.05 -18.01
N VAL A 270 -25.08 19.28 -19.03
CA VAL A 270 -23.80 18.54 -19.04
C VAL A 270 -22.87 18.94 -20.19
N LEU A 271 -23.37 19.40 -21.34
CA LEU A 271 -22.50 19.92 -22.42
C LEU A 271 -21.69 21.15 -21.99
N ASP A 272 -22.15 21.91 -21.00
CA ASP A 272 -21.38 22.99 -20.36
C ASP A 272 -20.29 22.48 -19.39
N ASN A 273 -20.30 21.19 -19.02
CA ASN A 273 -19.21 20.58 -18.27
C ASN A 273 -18.03 20.20 -19.19
N ILE A 274 -17.45 21.24 -19.81
CA ILE A 274 -16.13 21.18 -20.47
C ILE A 274 -15.10 20.52 -19.54
N ARG A 275 -15.31 20.58 -18.22
CA ARG A 275 -14.51 19.91 -17.19
C ARG A 275 -14.41 18.39 -17.35
N LEU A 276 -15.49 17.67 -17.68
CA LEU A 276 -15.47 16.20 -17.84
C LEU A 276 -14.72 15.79 -19.11
N HIS A 277 -14.98 16.49 -20.21
CA HIS A 277 -14.27 16.25 -21.47
C HIS A 277 -12.78 16.62 -21.36
N ARG A 278 -12.45 17.76 -20.75
CA ARG A 278 -11.05 18.14 -20.42
C ARG A 278 -10.39 17.14 -19.47
N ALA A 279 -11.11 16.62 -18.48
CA ALA A 279 -10.56 15.61 -17.56
C ALA A 279 -10.21 14.33 -18.32
N LEU A 280 -11.07 13.89 -19.24
CA LEU A 280 -10.81 12.72 -20.08
C LEU A 280 -9.63 12.96 -21.04
N ILE A 281 -9.58 14.12 -21.71
CA ILE A 281 -8.44 14.50 -22.57
C ILE A 281 -7.15 14.52 -21.73
N LYS A 282 -7.17 15.14 -20.55
CA LYS A 282 -6.00 15.20 -19.66
C LYS A 282 -5.53 13.83 -19.17
N ILE A 283 -6.46 12.89 -18.92
CA ILE A 283 -6.11 11.53 -18.52
C ILE A 283 -5.42 10.79 -19.68
N ASN A 284 -5.95 10.92 -20.90
CA ASN A 284 -5.45 10.23 -22.08
C ASN A 284 -4.20 10.88 -22.71
N ALA A 285 -3.93 12.16 -22.44
CA ALA A 285 -2.84 12.92 -23.08
C ALA A 285 -1.49 12.78 -22.37
N GLN A 286 -1.39 12.10 -21.23
CA GLN A 286 -0.09 11.92 -20.55
C GLN A 286 0.73 10.81 -21.20
N GLU A 287 2.01 11.06 -21.43
CA GLU A 287 2.91 10.11 -22.10
C GLU A 287 3.52 9.13 -21.09
N LEU A 288 3.64 7.87 -21.49
CA LEU A 288 4.44 6.86 -20.79
C LEU A 288 5.85 6.85 -21.35
N VAL A 289 6.84 6.52 -20.53
CA VAL A 289 8.21 6.33 -21.00
C VAL A 289 8.60 4.88 -20.76
N PHE A 290 9.13 4.19 -21.78
CA PHE A 290 9.70 2.86 -21.62
C PHE A 290 11.18 2.88 -22.04
N PHE A 291 12.06 2.57 -21.09
CA PHE A 291 13.49 2.46 -21.37
C PHE A 291 13.82 1.05 -21.87
N THR A 292 14.45 0.98 -23.04
CA THR A 292 14.87 -0.27 -23.68
C THR A 292 16.39 -0.33 -23.87
N ARG A 293 16.96 -1.52 -23.67
CA ARG A 293 18.38 -1.80 -23.95
C ARG A 293 18.65 -2.15 -25.42
N GLY A 294 17.61 -2.23 -26.25
CA GLY A 294 17.71 -2.70 -27.63
C GLY A 294 17.32 -4.18 -27.81
N ASP A 295 16.92 -4.47 -29.04
CA ASP A 295 17.04 -5.77 -29.73
C ASP A 295 16.06 -6.90 -29.38
N ASN A 296 14.97 -6.62 -28.64
CA ASN A 296 13.97 -7.64 -28.38
C ASN A 296 12.53 -7.17 -28.64
N VAL A 297 12.06 -7.40 -29.87
CA VAL A 297 10.67 -7.16 -30.29
C VAL A 297 9.66 -7.86 -29.39
N ALA A 298 9.98 -9.05 -28.87
CA ALA A 298 9.06 -9.75 -27.99
C ALA A 298 8.83 -9.00 -26.67
N VAL A 299 9.86 -8.31 -26.15
CA VAL A 299 9.73 -7.44 -24.97
C VAL A 299 8.89 -6.21 -25.31
N LEU A 300 9.20 -5.53 -26.42
CA LEU A 300 8.45 -4.34 -26.85
C LEU A 300 6.97 -4.68 -27.13
N ASN A 301 6.68 -5.82 -27.75
CA ASN A 301 5.33 -6.29 -28.00
C ASN A 301 4.57 -6.53 -26.68
N ARG A 302 5.22 -7.12 -25.67
CA ARG A 302 4.60 -7.27 -24.33
C ARG A 302 4.34 -5.93 -23.66
N VAL A 303 5.23 -4.96 -23.85
CA VAL A 303 5.01 -3.59 -23.36
C VAL A 303 3.78 -2.98 -24.04
N MET A 304 3.62 -3.13 -25.35
CA MET A 304 2.44 -2.64 -26.08
C MET A 304 1.15 -3.27 -25.53
N ILE A 305 1.12 -4.60 -25.38
CA ILE A 305 -0.03 -5.33 -24.79
C ILE A 305 -0.32 -4.81 -23.37
N TYR A 306 0.71 -4.63 -22.55
CA TYR A 306 0.54 -4.10 -21.20
C TYR A 306 -0.09 -2.70 -21.22
N VAL A 307 0.40 -1.79 -22.06
CA VAL A 307 -0.13 -0.43 -22.18
C VAL A 307 -1.58 -0.46 -22.65
N GLU A 308 -1.91 -1.29 -23.64
CA GLU A 308 -3.27 -1.43 -24.16
C GLU A 308 -4.26 -1.94 -23.09
N GLU A 309 -3.86 -2.96 -22.32
CA GLU A 309 -4.74 -3.62 -21.36
C GLU A 309 -4.86 -2.88 -20.01
N ASN A 310 -3.78 -2.22 -19.57
CA ASN A 310 -3.67 -1.77 -18.17
C ASN A 310 -3.58 -0.24 -18.02
N GLU A 311 -3.10 0.48 -19.03
CA GLU A 311 -2.86 1.92 -18.93
C GLU A 311 -3.99 2.73 -19.59
N ALA A 312 -4.34 3.86 -18.98
CA ALA A 312 -5.41 4.71 -19.51
C ALA A 312 -4.96 5.59 -20.68
N THR A 313 -3.65 5.77 -20.84
CA THR A 313 -3.05 6.57 -21.90
C THR A 313 -2.64 5.70 -23.08
N LYS A 314 -2.65 6.32 -24.25
CA LYS A 314 -2.33 5.72 -25.54
C LYS A 314 -1.08 6.33 -26.18
N LYS A 315 -0.26 7.04 -25.39
CA LYS A 315 0.99 7.63 -25.87
C LYS A 315 2.17 7.02 -25.13
N ILE A 316 3.13 6.46 -25.86
CA ILE A 316 4.34 5.87 -25.30
C ILE A 316 5.58 6.40 -25.99
N LYS A 317 6.55 6.82 -25.20
CA LYS A 317 7.89 7.21 -25.59
C LYS A 317 8.85 6.06 -25.31
N ILE A 318 9.35 5.41 -26.35
CA ILE A 318 10.37 4.36 -26.25
C ILE A 318 11.74 5.05 -26.27
N VAL A 319 12.47 4.95 -25.17
CA VAL A 319 13.77 5.60 -25.00
C VAL A 319 14.86 4.54 -25.03
N HIS A 320 15.77 4.68 -25.98
CA HIS A 320 17.01 3.92 -26.01
C HIS A 320 18.17 4.81 -25.59
N ILE A 321 18.98 4.31 -24.65
CA ILE A 321 20.20 5.01 -24.24
C ILE A 321 21.35 4.44 -25.05
N ALA A 322 21.80 5.23 -26.01
CA ALA A 322 22.82 4.88 -26.97
C ALA A 322 24.21 4.95 -26.31
N ASN A 323 25.03 3.94 -26.63
CA ASN A 323 26.46 3.90 -26.35
C ASN A 323 27.23 3.95 -27.69
N SER A 324 28.54 4.19 -27.63
CA SER A 324 29.45 4.29 -28.80
C SER A 324 29.34 3.14 -29.81
N ASP A 325 28.88 1.96 -29.36
CA ASP A 325 28.77 0.72 -30.14
C ASP A 325 27.32 0.32 -30.49
N SER A 326 26.32 1.18 -30.23
CA SER A 326 24.90 0.83 -30.44
C SER A 326 24.44 0.99 -31.90
N ASP A 327 24.00 -0.10 -32.53
CA ASP A 327 23.34 -0.09 -33.85
C ASP A 327 21.83 -0.36 -33.70
N ASN A 328 21.03 0.70 -33.79
CA ASN A 328 19.58 0.66 -33.57
C ASN A 328 18.77 0.55 -34.87
N THR A 329 19.39 0.23 -36.00
CA THR A 329 18.68 0.10 -37.30
C THR A 329 17.54 -0.91 -37.24
N ASN A 330 17.78 -2.08 -36.66
CA ASN A 330 16.76 -3.12 -36.46
C ASN A 330 15.66 -2.65 -35.50
N LEU A 331 16.03 -2.03 -34.38
CA LEU A 331 15.08 -1.51 -33.39
C LEU A 331 14.11 -0.49 -34.01
N LYS A 332 14.59 0.40 -34.87
CA LYS A 332 13.75 1.37 -35.61
C LYS A 332 12.76 0.66 -36.53
N SER A 333 13.20 -0.37 -37.25
CA SER A 333 12.31 -1.19 -38.08
C SER A 333 11.24 -1.89 -37.24
N ASP A 334 11.63 -2.47 -36.10
CA ASP A 334 10.71 -3.18 -35.22
C ASP A 334 9.65 -2.25 -34.62
N ILE A 335 10.04 -1.02 -34.26
CA ILE A 335 9.11 0.01 -33.78
C ILE A 335 8.09 0.37 -34.87
N LEU A 336 8.50 0.49 -36.14
CA LEU A 336 7.57 0.73 -37.25
C LEU A 336 6.61 -0.45 -37.50
N VAL A 337 7.02 -1.67 -37.17
CA VAL A 337 6.12 -2.83 -37.20
C VAL A 337 5.11 -2.74 -36.05
N LEU A 338 5.56 -2.39 -34.85
CA LEU A 338 4.69 -2.25 -33.68
C LEU A 338 3.68 -1.09 -33.83
N ASP A 339 4.11 0.04 -34.37
CA ASP A 339 3.23 1.19 -34.64
C ASP A 339 2.08 0.82 -35.58
N ARG A 340 2.34 -0.02 -36.59
CA ARG A 340 1.30 -0.59 -37.46
C ARG A 340 0.44 -1.66 -36.79
N ALA A 341 1.02 -2.44 -35.88
CA ALA A 341 0.30 -3.49 -35.17
C ALA A 341 -0.66 -2.93 -34.10
N TYR A 342 -0.31 -1.78 -33.51
CA TYR A 342 -1.06 -1.12 -32.44
C TYR A 342 -1.46 0.31 -32.85
N PRO A 343 -2.36 0.49 -33.84
CA PRO A 343 -2.70 1.81 -34.40
C PRO A 343 -3.37 2.77 -33.41
N GLU A 344 -3.85 2.23 -32.29
CA GLU A 344 -4.46 2.98 -31.21
C GLU A 344 -3.43 3.55 -30.21
N ILE A 345 -2.15 3.20 -30.35
CA ILE A 345 -1.05 3.66 -29.49
C ILE A 345 -0.09 4.51 -30.32
N ASP A 346 0.11 5.75 -29.92
CA ASP A 346 1.06 6.70 -30.50
C ASP A 346 2.46 6.41 -29.93
N ILE A 347 3.36 5.90 -30.78
CA ILE A 347 4.72 5.51 -30.40
C ILE A 347 5.71 6.59 -30.84
N ASP A 348 6.40 7.18 -29.88
CA ASP A 348 7.51 8.10 -30.09
C ASP A 348 8.83 7.42 -29.74
N PHE A 349 9.82 7.43 -30.63
CA PHE A 349 11.13 6.80 -30.40
C PHE A 349 12.22 7.86 -30.23
N VAL A 350 12.93 7.81 -29.10
CA VAL A 350 13.97 8.77 -28.74
C VAL A 350 15.27 8.04 -28.41
N GLU A 351 16.36 8.49 -29.04
CA GLU A 351 17.72 8.04 -28.76
C GLU A 351 18.44 9.11 -27.96
N ILE A 352 19.06 8.72 -26.85
CA ILE A 352 19.78 9.63 -25.95
C ILE A 352 21.16 9.03 -25.68
N GLU A 353 22.21 9.82 -25.81
CA GLU A 353 23.56 9.39 -25.42
C GLU A 353 23.74 9.56 -23.91
N GLY A 354 24.25 8.53 -23.23
CA GLY A 354 24.55 8.61 -21.80
C GLY A 354 24.59 7.26 -21.10
N GLU A 355 24.57 7.28 -19.76
CA GLU A 355 24.49 6.08 -18.94
C GLU A 355 23.11 6.00 -18.26
N PHE A 356 22.46 4.83 -18.35
CA PHE A 356 21.20 4.62 -17.65
C PHE A 356 21.45 4.64 -16.13
N GLY A 357 20.84 5.59 -15.42
CA GLY A 357 20.91 5.67 -13.97
C GLY A 357 19.82 6.57 -13.34
N PRO A 358 19.75 6.61 -12.00
CA PRO A 358 18.78 7.44 -11.26
C PRO A 358 18.83 8.93 -11.63
N GLU A 359 20.03 9.46 -11.89
CA GLU A 359 20.26 10.86 -12.25
C GLU A 359 19.64 11.20 -13.60
N LEU A 360 19.87 10.35 -14.62
CA LEU A 360 19.26 10.52 -15.94
C LEU A 360 17.73 10.44 -15.86
N ILE A 361 17.19 9.51 -15.08
CA ILE A 361 15.73 9.39 -14.87
C ILE A 361 15.16 10.67 -14.24
N GLU A 362 15.84 11.24 -13.25
CA GLU A 362 15.43 12.52 -12.64
C GLU A 362 15.48 13.66 -13.65
N GLN A 363 16.57 13.77 -14.41
CA GLN A 363 16.75 14.78 -15.44
C GLN A 363 15.61 14.71 -16.49
N LEU A 364 15.37 13.53 -17.06
CA LEU A 364 14.32 13.32 -18.05
C LEU A 364 12.92 13.54 -17.48
N SER A 365 12.71 13.23 -16.19
CA SER A 365 11.44 13.47 -15.51
C SER A 365 11.13 14.96 -15.41
N GLN A 366 12.14 15.78 -15.12
CA GLN A 366 12.01 17.23 -15.06
C GLN A 366 11.90 17.87 -16.45
N GLU A 367 12.70 17.40 -17.41
CA GLU A 367 12.73 17.91 -18.78
C GLU A 367 11.39 17.67 -19.50
N TRP A 368 10.89 16.44 -19.46
CA TRP A 368 9.64 16.09 -20.13
C TRP A 368 8.40 16.39 -19.29
N GLN A 369 8.57 16.81 -18.03
CA GLN A 369 7.46 16.98 -17.08
C GLN A 369 6.62 15.70 -16.92
N ILE A 370 7.26 14.54 -17.11
CA ILE A 370 6.66 13.22 -16.93
C ILE A 370 7.14 12.69 -15.57
N PRO A 371 6.26 12.47 -14.59
CA PRO A 371 6.68 11.94 -13.31
C PRO A 371 7.22 10.51 -13.44
N LYS A 372 8.23 10.16 -12.64
CA LYS A 372 8.97 8.88 -12.70
C LYS A 372 8.09 7.62 -12.69
N ASN A 373 6.92 7.69 -12.07
CA ASN A 373 6.00 6.56 -12.00
C ASN A 373 5.27 6.26 -13.34
N PHE A 374 5.40 7.14 -14.34
CA PHE A 374 5.02 6.87 -15.73
C PHE A 374 6.20 6.36 -16.57
N MET A 375 7.36 6.18 -15.95
CA MET A 375 8.52 5.61 -16.57
C MET A 375 8.65 4.13 -16.19
N PHE A 376 8.99 3.32 -17.17
CA PHE A 376 9.02 1.88 -17.07
C PHE A 376 10.34 1.31 -17.55
N ILE A 377 10.76 0.22 -16.91
CA ILE A 377 11.89 -0.59 -17.34
C ILE A 377 11.46 -2.06 -17.42
N GLY A 378 12.16 -2.85 -18.24
CA GLY A 378 12.09 -4.30 -18.16
C GLY A 378 12.57 -4.81 -16.80
N SER A 379 12.03 -5.93 -16.31
CA SER A 379 12.46 -6.53 -15.04
C SER A 379 13.97 -6.81 -15.01
N PRO A 380 14.77 -6.11 -14.17
CA PRO A 380 16.21 -6.27 -14.14
C PRO A 380 16.61 -7.64 -13.58
N GLY A 381 17.73 -8.18 -14.06
CA GLY A 381 18.37 -9.38 -13.50
C GLY A 381 19.41 -9.07 -12.43
N ASP A 382 20.02 -10.10 -11.85
CA ASP A 382 21.00 -9.99 -10.75
C ASP A 382 22.26 -9.15 -11.08
N LYS A 383 22.57 -8.92 -12.37
CA LYS A 383 23.71 -8.12 -12.83
C LYS A 383 23.40 -6.63 -13.02
N PHE A 384 22.20 -6.18 -12.63
CA PHE A 384 21.80 -4.79 -12.78
C PHE A 384 22.46 -3.92 -11.69
N PRO A 385 23.13 -2.80 -12.06
CA PRO A 385 24.00 -2.07 -11.13
C PRO A 385 23.26 -1.25 -10.06
N TYR A 386 21.95 -1.00 -10.24
CA TYR A 386 21.14 -0.20 -9.31
C TYR A 386 20.08 -1.05 -8.61
N HIS A 387 19.71 -0.68 -7.38
CA HIS A 387 18.51 -1.23 -6.76
C HIS A 387 17.27 -0.57 -7.37
N VAL A 388 16.18 -1.33 -7.56
CA VAL A 388 14.91 -0.77 -8.10
C VAL A 388 14.40 0.40 -7.26
N SER A 389 14.63 0.38 -5.94
CA SER A 389 14.31 1.48 -5.02
C SER A 389 15.07 2.77 -5.32
N GLU A 390 16.29 2.70 -5.87
CA GLU A 390 17.11 3.86 -6.21
C GLU A 390 16.57 4.61 -7.43
N LEU A 391 15.76 3.96 -8.26
CA LEU A 391 15.14 4.57 -9.44
C LEU A 391 13.96 5.49 -9.07
N GLY A 392 13.57 5.57 -7.79
CA GLY A 392 12.65 6.60 -7.29
C GLY A 392 11.23 6.53 -7.85
N GLY A 393 10.67 5.32 -7.99
CA GLY A 393 9.27 5.12 -8.39
C GLY A 393 9.07 4.63 -9.83
N VAL A 394 10.14 4.37 -10.59
CA VAL A 394 10.07 3.70 -11.90
C VAL A 394 9.42 2.33 -11.76
N ARG A 395 8.51 2.02 -12.68
CA ARG A 395 7.74 0.78 -12.68
C ARG A 395 8.39 -0.31 -13.52
N LEU A 396 8.03 -1.55 -13.23
CA LEU A 396 8.58 -2.74 -13.92
C LEU A 396 7.53 -3.38 -14.83
N ILE A 397 7.83 -3.48 -16.13
CA ILE A 397 7.06 -4.25 -17.13
C ILE A 397 7.81 -5.55 -17.44
N MET A 398 7.09 -6.61 -17.79
CA MET A 398 7.64 -7.95 -18.03
C MET A 398 7.06 -8.61 -19.28
#